data_AF-X1JLA6-F1
#
_entry.id   AF-X1JLA6-F1
#
_cell.length_a   1.000
_cell.length_b   1.000
_cell.length_c   1.000
_cell.angle_alpha   90.00
_cell.angle_beta   90.00
_cell.angle_gamma   90.00
#
_symmetry.space_group_name_H-M   'P 1'
#
loop_
_entity.id
_entity.type
_entity.pdbx_description
1 polymer ?
#
loop_
_entity_poly.entity_id
_entity_poly.type
_entity_poly.pdbx_seq_one_letter_code
_entity_poly.pdbx_strand_id
1 'polypeptide(L)'
;MEITEAQYRRIEGCLPRQRGNVSISNLQVLNAILFVAEHGCKWRGLPKRFGNWHTIYTRMNRWSKSGVLDRIFAKLQNEQIVRIKIEAVSLDSTVVKVHPDGTGALKKTVRRPSANHVVDGPPRFIWLPQMLGRP
;
A
#
# COMPACT_ATOMS: atom_id res chain seq x y z
N MET A 1 -0.47 -16.63 -4.02
CA MET A 1 0.49 -15.94 -4.88
C MET A 1 1.78 -15.69 -4.14
N GLU A 2 2.84 -16.30 -4.63
CA GLU A 2 4.22 -16.12 -4.19
C GLU A 2 5.06 -15.95 -5.47
N ILE A 3 6.02 -15.03 -5.47
CA ILE A 3 6.93 -14.82 -6.59
C ILE A 3 8.21 -15.62 -6.39
N THR A 4 8.80 -16.07 -7.49
CA THR A 4 10.07 -16.80 -7.48
C THR A 4 11.25 -15.85 -7.29
N GLU A 5 12.41 -16.38 -6.90
CA GLU A 5 13.66 -15.62 -6.83
C GLU A 5 13.99 -14.96 -8.19
N ALA A 6 13.80 -15.68 -9.29
CA ALA A 6 14.04 -15.15 -10.63
C ALA A 6 13.13 -13.95 -10.98
N GLN A 7 11.86 -13.99 -10.55
CA GLN A 7 10.94 -12.86 -10.71
C GLN A 7 11.32 -11.70 -9.78
N TYR A 8 11.73 -12.00 -8.55
CA TYR A 8 12.18 -11.01 -7.58
C TYR A 8 13.41 -10.24 -8.08
N ARG A 9 14.35 -10.90 -8.75
CA ARG A 9 15.53 -10.23 -9.34
C ARG A 9 15.17 -9.12 -10.33
N ARG A 10 14.02 -9.23 -11.03
CA ARG A 10 13.56 -8.19 -11.96
C ARG A 10 13.06 -6.93 -11.27
N ILE A 11 12.67 -7.03 -10.00
CA ILE A 11 12.12 -5.92 -9.20
C ILE A 11 13.04 -5.47 -8.07
N GLU A 12 14.14 -6.19 -7.81
CA GLU A 12 15.05 -5.97 -6.68
C GLU A 12 15.53 -4.51 -6.61
N GLY A 13 15.78 -3.87 -7.76
CA GLY A 13 16.19 -2.46 -7.85
C GLY A 13 15.19 -1.44 -7.31
N CYS A 14 13.91 -1.81 -7.12
CA CYS A 14 12.90 -0.95 -6.52
C CYS A 14 12.94 -0.97 -4.98
N LEU A 15 13.61 -1.97 -4.39
CA LEU A 15 13.62 -2.15 -2.94
C LEU A 15 14.75 -1.37 -2.27
N PRO A 16 14.51 -0.83 -1.07
CA PRO A 16 15.58 -0.22 -0.30
C PRO A 16 16.58 -1.29 0.12
N ARG A 17 17.87 -0.93 0.05
CA ARG A 17 18.95 -1.77 0.59
C ARG A 17 18.69 -2.04 2.08
N GLN A 18 18.67 -3.31 2.47
CA GLN A 18 18.53 -3.69 3.86
C GLN A 18 19.73 -3.17 4.67
N ARG A 19 19.48 -2.53 5.81
CA ARG A 19 20.51 -1.98 6.71
C ARG A 19 20.34 -2.59 8.10
N GLY A 20 21.47 -2.88 8.76
CA GLY A 20 21.52 -3.48 10.08
C GLY A 20 21.35 -5.00 10.06
N ASN A 21 21.16 -5.60 11.24
CA ASN A 21 20.97 -7.03 11.40
C ASN A 21 19.52 -7.42 11.05
N VAL A 22 19.31 -7.83 9.80
CA VAL A 22 18.01 -8.20 9.26
C VAL A 22 17.98 -9.72 9.01
N SER A 23 17.12 -10.43 9.74
CA SER A 23 16.97 -11.89 9.59
C SER A 23 16.04 -12.31 8.45
N ILE A 24 15.06 -11.47 8.08
CA ILE A 24 14.06 -11.79 7.06
C ILE A 24 14.38 -11.13 5.71
N SER A 25 14.41 -11.94 4.65
CA SER A 25 14.72 -11.46 3.30
C SER A 25 13.60 -10.57 2.76
N ASN A 26 13.94 -9.69 1.81
CA ASN A 26 12.98 -8.84 1.14
C ASN A 26 11.96 -9.65 0.33
N LEU A 27 12.39 -10.75 -0.30
CA LEU A 27 11.52 -11.69 -0.99
C LEU A 27 10.47 -12.30 -0.07
N GLN A 28 10.87 -12.79 1.12
CA GLN A 28 9.93 -13.37 2.08
C GLN A 28 8.87 -12.36 2.54
N VAL A 29 9.30 -11.13 2.82
CA VAL A 29 8.38 -10.04 3.20
C VAL A 29 7.42 -9.75 2.06
N LEU A 30 7.90 -9.68 0.83
CA LEU A 30 7.06 -9.40 -0.32
C LEU A 30 6.03 -10.52 -0.56
N ASN A 31 6.45 -11.79 -0.50
CA ASN A 31 5.54 -12.94 -0.60
C ASN A 31 4.47 -12.93 0.50
N ALA A 32 4.83 -12.55 1.73
CA ALA A 32 3.87 -12.42 2.81
C ALA A 32 2.84 -11.30 2.56
N ILE A 33 3.28 -10.16 2.02
CA ILE A 33 2.39 -9.04 1.66
C ILE A 33 1.44 -9.47 0.54
N LEU A 34 1.96 -10.14 -0.49
CA LEU A 34 1.17 -10.63 -1.63
C LEU A 34 0.14 -11.67 -1.18
N PHE A 35 0.50 -12.56 -0.26
CA PHE A 35 -0.43 -13.53 0.33
C PHE A 35 -1.61 -12.83 1.01
N VAL A 36 -1.33 -11.81 1.85
CA VAL A 36 -2.38 -11.04 2.53
C VAL A 36 -3.25 -10.28 1.54
N ALA A 37 -2.66 -9.68 0.50
CA ALA A 37 -3.39 -8.95 -0.53
C ALA A 37 -4.35 -9.83 -1.34
N GLU A 38 -3.93 -11.06 -1.66
CA GLU A 38 -4.73 -12.01 -2.44
C GLU A 38 -5.83 -12.67 -1.60
N HIS A 39 -5.55 -13.02 -0.35
CA HIS A 39 -6.50 -13.76 0.50
C HIS A 39 -7.38 -12.84 1.36
N GLY A 40 -7.06 -11.55 1.45
CA GLY A 40 -7.79 -10.58 2.25
C GLY A 40 -7.78 -10.88 3.76
N CYS A 41 -6.81 -11.64 4.26
CA CYS A 41 -6.80 -12.08 5.65
C CYS A 41 -6.23 -11.01 6.60
N LYS A 42 -6.59 -11.09 7.88
CA LYS A 42 -5.97 -10.24 8.92
C LYS A 42 -4.49 -10.61 9.05
N TRP A 43 -3.62 -9.63 9.30
CA TRP A 43 -2.17 -9.86 9.50
C TRP A 43 -1.85 -10.93 10.54
N ARG A 44 -2.64 -11.04 11.63
CA ARG A 44 -2.45 -12.08 12.66
C ARG A 44 -2.75 -13.51 12.16
N GLY A 45 -3.49 -13.64 11.05
CA GLY A 45 -3.77 -14.90 10.37
C GLY A 45 -2.72 -15.28 9.32
N LEU A 46 -1.63 -14.51 9.19
CA LEU A 46 -0.55 -14.83 8.27
C LEU A 46 0.06 -16.20 8.64
N PRO A 47 0.22 -17.14 7.68
CA PRO A 47 0.84 -18.43 7.93
C PRO A 47 2.26 -18.30 8.51
N LYS A 48 2.57 -19.10 9.54
CA LYS A 48 3.87 -19.08 10.24
C LYS A 48 5.08 -19.28 9.31
N ARG A 49 4.90 -19.93 8.15
CA ARG A 49 5.96 -20.13 7.15
C ARG A 49 6.58 -18.82 6.65
N PHE A 50 5.83 -17.72 6.70
CA PHE A 50 6.32 -16.40 6.30
C PHE A 50 7.14 -15.71 7.40
N GLY A 51 7.08 -16.19 8.63
CA GLY A 51 7.72 -15.60 9.80
C GLY A 51 6.77 -14.79 10.68
N ASN A 52 7.34 -13.92 11.51
CA ASN A 52 6.56 -13.14 12.47
C ASN A 52 5.75 -12.04 11.76
N TRP A 53 4.42 -12.14 11.85
CA TRP A 53 3.48 -11.19 11.25
C TRP A 53 3.76 -9.73 11.65
N HIS A 54 4.18 -9.48 12.89
CA HIS A 54 4.41 -8.11 13.37
C HIS A 54 5.62 -7.45 12.69
N THR A 55 6.69 -8.22 12.48
CA THR A 55 7.88 -7.78 11.74
C THR A 55 7.54 -7.44 10.30
N ILE A 56 6.75 -8.30 9.65
CA ILE A 56 6.31 -8.13 8.26
C ILE A 56 5.41 -6.90 8.14
N TYR A 57 4.40 -6.79 9.00
CA TYR A 57 3.49 -5.65 9.03
C TYR A 57 4.24 -4.32 9.25
N THR A 58 5.18 -4.28 10.19
CA THR A 58 5.97 -3.07 10.48
C THR A 58 6.79 -2.64 9.26
N ARG A 59 7.40 -3.60 8.56
CA ARG A 59 8.19 -3.32 7.35
C ARG A 59 7.29 -2.90 6.18
N MET A 60 6.18 -3.60 5.96
CA MET A 60 5.16 -3.23 4.99
C MET A 60 4.68 -1.80 5.21
N ASN A 61 4.29 -1.45 6.44
CA ASN A 61 3.81 -0.11 6.79
C ASN A 61 4.87 0.96 6.51
N ARG A 62 6.14 0.68 6.81
CA ARG A 62 7.26 1.57 6.47
C ARG A 62 7.39 1.75 4.95
N TRP A 63 7.31 0.67 4.18
CA TRP A 63 7.42 0.70 2.73
C TRP A 63 6.23 1.37 2.04
N SER A 64 5.02 1.21 2.57
CA SER A 64 3.82 1.95 2.14
C SER A 64 4.02 3.44 2.36
N LYS A 65 4.43 3.85 3.56
CA LYS A 65 4.67 5.27 3.88
C LYS A 65 5.77 5.91 3.02
N SER A 66 6.78 5.14 2.61
CA SER A 66 7.88 5.63 1.77
C SER A 66 7.66 5.43 0.26
N GLY A 67 6.46 5.01 -0.17
CA GLY A 67 6.15 4.77 -1.59
C GLY A 67 6.98 3.66 -2.25
N VAL A 68 7.57 2.77 -1.45
CA VAL A 68 8.31 1.60 -1.95
C VAL A 68 7.34 0.58 -2.53
N LEU A 69 6.21 0.34 -1.84
CA LEU A 69 5.19 -0.58 -2.34
C LEU A 69 4.61 -0.13 -3.68
N ASP A 70 4.28 1.15 -3.83
CA ASP A 70 3.74 1.69 -5.10
C ASP A 70 4.67 1.40 -6.28
N ARG A 71 5.97 1.62 -6.09
CA ARG A 71 7.00 1.32 -7.10
C ARG A 71 7.11 -0.17 -7.39
N ILE A 72 7.09 -1.00 -6.36
CA ILE A 72 7.15 -2.47 -6.51
C ILE A 72 5.94 -2.97 -7.28
N PHE A 73 4.72 -2.57 -6.90
CA PHE A 73 3.52 -3.05 -7.56
C PHE A 73 3.40 -2.55 -9.00
N ALA A 74 3.77 -1.29 -9.27
CA ALA A 74 3.87 -0.78 -10.65
C ALA A 74 4.87 -1.60 -11.49
N LYS A 75 6.05 -1.92 -10.94
CA LYS A 75 7.04 -2.74 -11.64
C LYS A 75 6.57 -4.18 -11.84
N LEU A 76 5.94 -4.80 -10.83
CA LEU A 76 5.34 -6.13 -10.92
C LEU A 76 4.27 -6.21 -12.02
N GLN A 77 3.49 -5.14 -12.17
CA GLN A 77 2.48 -5.02 -13.23
C GLN A 77 3.13 -4.86 -14.61
N ASN A 78 4.14 -3.99 -14.74
CA ASN A 78 4.87 -3.77 -16.00
C ASN A 78 5.61 -5.03 -16.48
N GLU A 79 6.20 -5.79 -15.56
CA GLU A 79 6.89 -7.05 -15.84
C GLU A 79 5.91 -8.23 -16.07
N GLN A 80 4.60 -7.99 -15.96
CA GLN A 80 3.55 -9.01 -16.02
C GLN A 80 3.76 -10.19 -15.05
N ILE A 81 4.47 -9.95 -13.95
CA ILE A 81 4.73 -10.96 -12.90
C ILE A 81 3.45 -11.22 -12.11
N VAL A 82 2.67 -10.18 -11.90
CA VAL A 82 1.35 -10.27 -11.27
C VAL A 82 0.30 -9.91 -12.31
N ARG A 83 -0.58 -10.85 -12.64
CA ARG A 83 -1.77 -10.58 -13.44
C ARG A 83 -2.85 -10.00 -12.53
N ILE A 84 -2.96 -8.69 -12.52
CA ILE A 84 -4.04 -8.01 -11.82
C ILE A 84 -5.21 -7.94 -12.78
N LYS A 85 -6.13 -8.89 -12.67
CA LYS A 85 -7.41 -8.83 -13.38
C LYS A 85 -8.34 -7.94 -12.55
N ILE A 86 -8.50 -6.69 -12.96
CA ILE A 86 -9.49 -5.79 -12.37
C ILE A 86 -10.85 -6.20 -12.95
N GLU A 87 -11.57 -7.08 -12.26
CA GLU A 87 -12.92 -7.49 -12.68
C GLU A 87 -13.99 -6.51 -12.21
N ALA A 88 -13.75 -5.81 -11.10
CA ALA A 88 -14.65 -4.81 -10.55
C ALA A 88 -13.84 -3.65 -9.95
N VAL A 89 -14.28 -2.42 -10.21
CA VAL A 89 -13.80 -1.21 -9.54
C VAL A 89 -14.91 -0.75 -8.61
N SER A 90 -14.72 -0.93 -7.31
CA SER A 90 -15.66 -0.41 -6.29
C SER A 90 -15.26 1.01 -5.95
N LEU A 91 -16.09 1.99 -6.35
CA LEU A 91 -16.00 3.38 -5.91
C LEU A 91 -16.95 3.56 -4.72
N ASP A 92 -16.42 3.71 -3.51
CA ASP A 92 -17.21 4.07 -2.33
C ASP A 92 -17.27 5.60 -2.18
N SER A 93 -18.36 6.20 -2.67
CA SER A 93 -18.65 7.60 -2.32
C SER A 93 -19.22 7.66 -0.91
N THR A 94 -18.59 8.41 0.00
CA THR A 94 -19.21 8.79 1.27
C THR A 94 -19.86 10.16 1.11
N VAL A 95 -21.20 10.22 1.20
CA VAL A 95 -21.96 11.48 1.25
C VAL A 95 -22.59 11.58 2.63
N VAL A 96 -22.11 12.52 3.45
CA VAL A 96 -22.74 12.85 4.73
C VAL A 96 -23.72 13.99 4.47
N LYS A 97 -25.02 13.75 4.64
CA LYS A 97 -26.02 14.82 4.67
C LYS A 97 -25.81 15.63 5.94
N VAL A 98 -25.53 16.92 5.77
CA VAL A 98 -25.41 17.88 6.87
C VAL A 98 -26.72 18.66 6.98
N HIS A 99 -27.14 18.97 8.22
CA HIS A 99 -28.25 19.89 8.45
C HIS A 99 -27.93 21.25 7.79
N PRO A 100 -28.91 22.01 7.26
CA PRO A 100 -28.66 23.34 6.69
C PRO A 100 -27.83 24.25 7.61
N ASP A 101 -28.10 24.20 8.92
CA ASP A 101 -27.38 24.96 9.96
C ASP A 101 -25.99 24.39 10.32
N GLY A 102 -25.62 23.23 9.80
CA GLY A 102 -24.27 22.66 9.91
C GLY A 102 -23.30 23.20 8.85
N THR A 103 -23.77 24.07 7.95
CA THR A 103 -22.92 24.87 7.07
C THR A 103 -22.24 25.93 7.94
N GLY A 104 -21.09 25.56 8.53
CA GLY A 104 -20.44 26.33 9.59
C GLY A 104 -20.33 27.85 9.35
N ALA A 105 -20.19 28.60 10.44
CA ALA A 105 -20.07 30.06 10.42
C ALA A 105 -18.97 30.57 9.47
N LEU A 106 -19.22 31.73 8.85
CA LEU A 106 -18.28 32.46 8.00
C LEU A 106 -16.86 32.45 8.60
N LYS A 107 -15.90 31.86 7.86
CA LYS A 107 -14.50 31.81 8.30
C LYS A 107 -13.99 33.23 8.54
N LYS A 108 -13.48 33.50 9.75
CA LYS A 108 -12.74 34.73 10.05
C LYS A 108 -11.56 34.84 9.08
N THR A 109 -11.50 35.92 8.31
CA THR A 109 -10.52 36.22 7.26
C THR A 109 -9.09 36.45 7.79
N VAL A 110 -8.90 36.42 9.12
CA VAL A 110 -7.59 36.58 9.74
C VAL A 110 -6.81 35.28 9.58
N ARG A 111 -5.81 35.30 8.68
CA ARG A 111 -4.79 34.25 8.59
C ARG A 111 -4.04 34.15 9.92
N ARG A 112 -4.45 33.22 10.76
CA ARG A 112 -3.59 32.66 11.81
C ARG A 112 -2.84 31.48 11.19
N PRO A 113 -1.51 31.40 11.25
CA PRO A 113 -0.80 30.19 10.85
C PRO A 113 -1.14 29.09 11.86
N SER A 114 -2.20 28.31 11.60
CA SER A 114 -2.33 27.00 12.22
C SER A 114 -1.26 26.11 11.60
N ALA A 115 -0.50 25.42 12.44
CA ALA A 115 0.50 24.43 12.04
C ALA A 115 -0.03 23.55 10.89
N ASN A 116 0.88 23.18 9.98
CA ASN A 116 0.56 22.37 8.80
C ASN A 116 -0.31 21.17 9.18
N HIS A 117 -1.56 21.18 8.74
CA HIS A 117 -2.36 19.97 8.70
C HIS A 117 -1.62 18.98 7.79
N VAL A 118 -1.16 17.86 8.34
CA VAL A 118 -0.93 16.68 7.51
C VAL A 118 -2.30 16.38 6.91
N VAL A 119 -2.42 16.59 5.61
CA VAL A 119 -3.59 16.20 4.83
C VAL A 119 -3.91 14.75 5.20
N ASP A 120 -5.15 14.49 5.64
CA ASP A 120 -5.71 13.15 5.71
C ASP A 120 -5.71 12.59 4.28
N GLY A 121 -4.54 12.09 3.88
CA GLY A 121 -4.38 11.39 2.63
C GLY A 121 -5.14 10.07 2.72
N PRO A 122 -5.62 9.55 1.59
CA PRO A 122 -6.25 8.24 1.55
C PRO A 122 -5.35 7.22 2.27
N PRO A 123 -5.93 6.23 2.99
CA PRO A 123 -5.14 5.16 3.57
C PRO A 123 -4.24 4.57 2.48
N ARG A 124 -2.92 4.79 2.61
CA ARG A 124 -1.88 4.47 1.60
C ARG A 124 -1.69 2.97 1.33
N PHE A 125 -2.64 2.15 1.78
CA PHE A 125 -2.62 0.72 1.55
C PHE A 125 -3.49 0.29 0.37
N ILE A 126 -4.47 1.09 -0.04
CA ILE A 126 -5.22 0.79 -1.27
C ILE A 126 -4.32 1.17 -2.46
N TRP A 127 -3.40 0.28 -2.79
CA TRP A 127 -2.70 0.35 -4.05
C TRP A 127 -3.73 0.08 -5.16
N LEU A 128 -4.04 1.11 -5.93
CA LEU A 128 -4.88 0.98 -7.11
C LEU A 128 -4.00 0.55 -8.28
N PRO A 129 -4.38 -0.54 -8.98
CA PRO A 129 -3.64 -0.95 -10.16
C PRO A 129 -3.58 0.19 -11.18
N GLN A 130 -2.41 0.42 -11.75
CA GLN A 130 -2.29 1.45 -12.79
C GLN A 130 -2.93 0.93 -14.06
N MET A 131 -3.83 1.70 -14.67
CA MET A 131 -4.36 1.36 -15.98
C MET A 131 -3.25 1.56 -17.01
N LEU A 132 -2.45 0.52 -17.26
CA LEU A 132 -1.59 0.48 -18.43
C LEU A 132 -2.53 0.47 -19.63
N GLY A 133 -2.63 1.60 -20.33
CA GLY A 133 -3.39 1.68 -21.57
C GLY A 133 -2.98 0.51 -22.47
N ARG A 134 -3.95 -0.26 -22.95
CA ARG A 134 -3.68 -1.27 -23.98
C ARG A 134 -3.07 -0.54 -25.20
N PRO A 135 -2.05 -1.10 -25.87
CA PRO A 135 -1.80 -0.75 -27.26
C PRO A 135 -3.00 -1.13 -28.15
#